data_AF-A0A954J7F1-F1
#
_entry.id   AF-A0A954J7F1-F1
#
_cell.length_a   1.000
_cell.length_b   1.000
_cell.length_c   1.000
_cell.angle_alpha   90.00
_cell.angle_beta   90.00
_cell.angle_gamma   90.00
#
_symmetry.space_group_name_H-M   'P 1'
#
loop_
_entity.id
_entity.type
_entity.pdbx_description
1 polymer ?
#
loop_
_entity_poly.entity_id
_entity_poly.type
_entity_poly.pdbx_seq_one_letter_code
_entity_poly.pdbx_strand_id
1 'polypeptide(L)'
;MVHFLLGVSRFCLTLWCGGAFLFVWLTVRDILSGQFESVVLDQLLLNHFAVFYYFSFGFLPVGSVCLGAVVRHPRSSFHSRLGFGLAMGGLMVLLLDYFFVFSPLRDMLLPIGSPRPQGFRGYHRLSECLNALTFLLNLAAAALLNFKAGLREHHTLE
;
A
#
# COMPACT_ATOMS: atom_id res chain seq x y z
N MET A 1 -7.59 -19.40 16.83
CA MET A 1 -6.42 -19.01 16.01
C MET A 1 -6.79 -18.35 14.69
N VAL A 2 -7.56 -19.00 13.79
CA VAL A 2 -7.91 -18.43 12.46
C VAL A 2 -8.63 -17.08 12.54
N HIS A 3 -9.59 -16.91 13.46
CA HIS A 3 -10.28 -15.61 13.64
C HIS A 3 -9.35 -14.49 14.08
N PHE A 4 -8.37 -14.80 14.93
CA PHE A 4 -7.35 -13.83 15.36
C PHE A 4 -6.48 -13.38 14.18
N LEU A 5 -5.98 -14.34 13.39
CA LEU A 5 -5.17 -14.05 12.19
C LEU A 5 -5.96 -13.23 11.15
N LEU A 6 -7.25 -13.52 10.98
CA LEU A 6 -8.12 -12.72 10.12
C LEU A 6 -8.31 -11.30 10.67
N GLY A 7 -8.47 -11.14 11.99
CA GLY A 7 -8.53 -9.85 12.65
C GLY A 7 -7.26 -9.01 12.44
N VAL A 8 -6.08 -9.62 12.61
CA VAL A 8 -4.79 -8.98 12.34
C VAL A 8 -4.68 -8.58 10.87
N SER A 9 -5.04 -9.47 9.94
CA SER A 9 -5.02 -9.15 8.51
C SER A 9 -5.91 -7.96 8.15
N ARG A 10 -7.15 -7.94 8.64
CA ARG A 10 -8.08 -6.81 8.45
C ARG A 10 -7.50 -5.51 8.99
N PHE A 11 -6.98 -5.54 10.21
CA PHE A 11 -6.38 -4.38 10.84
C PHE A 11 -5.21 -3.84 10.02
N CYS A 12 -4.24 -4.70 9.68
CA CYS A 12 -3.04 -4.29 8.93
C CYS A 12 -3.39 -3.72 7.55
N LEU A 13 -4.25 -4.38 6.78
CA LEU A 13 -4.60 -3.92 5.43
C LEU A 13 -5.41 -2.62 5.47
N THR A 14 -6.39 -2.51 6.37
CA THR A 14 -7.19 -1.28 6.50
C THR A 14 -6.36 -0.11 7.03
N LEU A 15 -5.52 -0.35 8.05
CA LEU A 15 -4.61 0.67 8.59
C LEU A 15 -3.61 1.12 7.52
N TRP A 16 -3.08 0.18 6.73
CA TRP A 16 -2.19 0.52 5.64
C TRP A 16 -2.87 1.42 4.61
N CYS A 17 -4.10 1.08 4.17
CA CYS A 17 -4.85 1.91 3.23
C CYS A 17 -5.10 3.32 3.77
N GLY A 18 -5.52 3.44 5.03
CA GLY A 18 -5.73 4.75 5.67
C GLY A 18 -4.45 5.57 5.73
N GLY A 19 -3.33 4.95 6.14
CA GLY A 19 -2.02 5.61 6.18
C GLY A 19 -1.53 6.02 4.79
N ALA A 20 -1.61 5.14 3.79
CA ALA A 20 -1.21 5.43 2.41
C ALA A 20 -1.96 6.65 1.84
N PHE A 21 -3.28 6.72 2.05
CA PHE A 21 -4.08 7.87 1.64
C PHE A 21 -3.63 9.16 2.35
N LEU A 22 -3.41 9.09 3.67
CA LEU A 22 -2.92 10.24 4.45
C LEU A 22 -1.55 10.73 3.95
N PHE A 23 -0.63 9.83 3.62
CA PHE A 23 0.67 10.18 3.06
C PHE A 23 0.57 10.93 1.73
N VAL A 24 -0.28 10.43 0.81
CA VAL A 24 -0.53 11.11 -0.47
C VAL A 24 -1.13 12.50 -0.23
N TRP A 25 -2.13 12.59 0.66
CA TRP A 25 -2.77 13.86 0.99
C TRP A 25 -1.78 14.89 1.54
N LEU A 26 -0.97 14.50 2.54
CA LEU A 26 0.04 15.38 3.13
C LEU A 26 1.06 15.84 2.08
N THR A 27 1.56 14.91 1.26
CA THR A 27 2.55 15.23 0.23
C THR A 27 1.99 16.19 -0.82
N VAL A 28 0.77 15.95 -1.31
CA VAL A 28 0.11 16.84 -2.28
C VAL A 28 -0.13 18.22 -1.67
N ARG A 29 -0.59 18.27 -0.41
CA ARG A 29 -0.78 19.54 0.32
C ARG A 29 0.51 20.34 0.40
N ASP A 30 1.63 19.70 0.76
CA ASP A 30 2.91 20.38 0.94
C ASP A 30 3.44 20.93 -0.40
N ILE A 31 3.32 20.15 -1.49
CA ILE A 31 3.67 20.61 -2.84
C ILE A 31 2.80 21.80 -3.27
N LEU A 32 1.48 21.71 -3.09
CA LEU A 32 0.54 22.75 -3.53
C LEU A 32 0.62 24.03 -2.69
N SER A 33 1.08 23.94 -1.45
CA SER A 33 1.23 25.10 -0.57
C SER A 33 2.24 26.12 -1.10
N GLY A 34 3.23 25.68 -1.88
CA GLY A 34 4.32 26.51 -2.39
C GLY A 34 5.17 27.15 -1.29
N GLN A 35 5.08 26.67 -0.04
CA GLN A 35 5.74 27.29 1.12
C GLN A 35 7.22 26.91 1.24
N PHE A 36 7.67 25.88 0.53
CA PHE A 36 9.02 25.35 0.64
C PHE A 36 9.89 25.76 -0.56
N GLU A 37 11.13 26.17 -0.26
CA GLU A 37 12.17 26.28 -1.27
C GLU A 37 12.45 24.90 -1.92
N SER A 38 12.89 24.89 -3.18
CA SER A 38 13.06 23.65 -3.95
C SER A 38 13.94 22.60 -3.25
N VAL A 39 14.99 23.04 -2.55
CA VAL A 39 15.91 22.17 -1.79
C VAL A 39 15.22 21.53 -0.59
N VAL A 40 14.42 22.30 0.14
CA VAL A 40 13.68 21.82 1.32
C VAL A 40 12.56 20.87 0.88
N LEU A 41 11.89 21.19 -0.23
CA LEU A 41 10.86 20.33 -0.82
C LEU A 41 11.44 18.98 -1.24
N ASP A 42 12.62 18.96 -1.87
CA ASP A 42 13.31 17.72 -2.27
C ASP A 42 13.65 16.82 -1.07
N GLN A 43 14.13 17.41 0.02
CA GLN A 43 14.39 16.69 1.28
C GLN A 43 13.11 16.14 1.90
N LEU A 44 12.06 16.96 1.92
CA LEU A 44 10.76 16.56 2.47
C LEU A 44 10.18 15.39 1.68
N LEU A 45 10.25 15.43 0.34
CA LEU A 45 9.81 14.35 -0.54
C LEU A 45 10.58 13.06 -0.28
N LEU A 46 11.92 13.12 -0.22
CA LEU A 46 12.76 11.96 0.11
C LEU A 46 12.34 11.30 1.43
N ASN A 47 12.05 12.11 2.46
CA ASN A 47 11.58 11.62 3.75
C ASN A 47 10.17 11.02 3.66
N HIS A 48 9.23 11.68 3.00
CA HIS A 48 7.87 11.17 2.83
C HIS A 48 7.86 9.81 2.14
N PHE A 49 8.63 9.66 1.06
CA PHE A 49 8.74 8.38 0.37
C PHE A 49 9.36 7.30 1.27
N ALA A 50 10.44 7.61 2.01
CA ALA A 50 11.05 6.66 2.93
C ALA A 50 10.05 6.15 3.97
N VAL A 51 9.32 7.07 4.62
CA VAL A 51 8.29 6.71 5.62
C VAL A 51 7.17 5.90 4.99
N PHE A 52 6.70 6.26 3.79
CA PHE A 52 5.69 5.50 3.06
C PHE A 52 6.12 4.05 2.82
N TYR A 53 7.35 3.79 2.35
CA TYR A 53 7.82 2.42 2.14
C TYR A 53 8.05 1.66 3.45
N TYR A 54 8.58 2.31 4.50
CA TYR A 54 8.70 1.65 5.81
C TYR A 54 7.35 1.22 6.36
N PHE A 55 6.36 2.10 6.28
CA PHE A 55 4.99 1.81 6.68
C PHE A 55 4.40 0.67 5.83
N SER A 56 4.65 0.69 4.52
CA SER A 56 4.18 -0.34 3.59
C SER A 56 4.80 -1.71 3.84
N PHE A 57 6.11 -1.79 4.02
CA PHE A 57 6.81 -3.04 4.36
C PHE A 57 6.55 -3.51 5.79
N GLY A 58 6.08 -2.64 6.68
CA GLY A 58 5.62 -3.03 8.02
C GLY A 58 4.26 -3.72 7.99
N PHE A 59 3.26 -3.12 7.36
CA PHE A 59 1.86 -3.58 7.48
C PHE A 59 1.41 -4.55 6.38
N LEU A 60 1.79 -4.34 5.12
CA LEU A 60 1.32 -5.19 4.02
C LEU A 60 1.81 -6.64 4.11
N PRO A 61 3.11 -6.91 4.39
CA PRO A 61 3.59 -8.28 4.54
C PRO A 61 2.95 -9.00 5.72
N VAL A 62 2.84 -8.35 6.88
CA VAL A 62 2.21 -8.92 8.08
C VAL A 62 0.75 -9.28 7.79
N GLY A 63 -0.01 -8.34 7.21
CA GLY A 63 -1.41 -8.57 6.85
C GLY A 63 -1.59 -9.71 5.84
N SER A 64 -0.69 -9.78 4.85
CA SER A 64 -0.71 -10.81 3.80
C SER A 64 -0.31 -12.20 4.31
N VAL A 65 0.69 -12.29 5.20
CA VAL A 65 1.12 -13.57 5.81
C VAL A 65 0.02 -14.12 6.73
N CYS A 66 -0.57 -13.27 7.56
CA CYS A 66 -1.71 -13.67 8.40
C CYS A 66 -2.89 -14.17 7.54
N LEU A 67 -3.19 -13.48 6.44
CA LEU A 67 -4.22 -13.89 5.50
C LEU A 67 -3.87 -15.20 4.78
N GLY A 68 -2.61 -15.40 4.42
CA GLY A 68 -2.07 -16.64 3.86
C GLY A 68 -2.31 -17.85 4.77
N ALA A 69 -2.17 -17.68 6.08
CA ALA A 69 -2.51 -18.71 7.05
C ALA A 69 -4.02 -18.98 7.14
N VAL A 70 -4.86 -17.94 7.02
CA VAL A 70 -6.33 -18.07 6.99
C VAL A 70 -6.81 -18.85 5.76
N VAL A 71 -6.26 -18.57 4.57
CA VAL A 71 -6.70 -19.21 3.32
C VAL A 71 -6.33 -20.68 3.21
N ARG A 72 -5.31 -21.13 3.95
CA ARG A 72 -4.96 -22.56 4.07
C ARG A 72 -5.95 -23.36 4.91
N HIS A 73 -6.82 -22.70 5.67
CA HIS A 73 -7.82 -23.39 6.47
C HIS A 73 -8.95 -23.93 5.57
N PRO A 74 -9.43 -25.18 5.76
CA PRO A 74 -10.46 -25.80 4.89
C PRO A 74 -11.76 -25.01 4.78
N ARG A 75 -12.11 -24.25 5.84
CA ARG A 75 -13.30 -23.38 5.88
C ARG A 75 -13.05 -21.95 5.37
N SER A 76 -11.94 -21.70 4.65
CA SER A 76 -11.66 -20.38 4.09
C SER A 76 -12.74 -19.97 3.09
N SER A 77 -13.27 -18.76 3.26
CA SER A 77 -14.24 -18.19 2.33
C SER A 77 -13.59 -17.83 0.99
N PHE A 78 -14.41 -17.76 -0.07
CA PHE A 78 -13.98 -17.23 -1.37
C PHE A 78 -13.41 -15.81 -1.24
N HIS A 79 -14.05 -14.95 -0.46
CA HIS A 79 -13.59 -13.58 -0.18
C HIS A 79 -12.18 -13.55 0.44
N SER A 80 -11.86 -14.49 1.35
CA SER A 80 -10.52 -14.56 1.94
C SER A 80 -9.46 -14.95 0.91
N ARG A 81 -9.78 -15.89 0.01
CA ARG A 81 -8.88 -16.32 -1.07
C ARG A 81 -8.67 -15.23 -2.12
N LEU A 82 -9.73 -14.56 -2.53
CA LEU A 82 -9.64 -13.43 -3.46
C LEU A 82 -8.89 -12.25 -2.83
N GLY A 83 -9.22 -11.90 -1.59
CA GLY A 83 -8.51 -10.88 -0.81
C GLY A 83 -7.02 -11.19 -0.67
N PHE A 84 -6.66 -12.47 -0.47
CA PHE A 84 -5.25 -12.89 -0.45
C PHE A 84 -4.56 -12.67 -1.79
N GLY A 85 -5.20 -13.06 -2.90
CA GLY A 85 -4.66 -12.83 -4.24
C GLY A 85 -4.43 -11.34 -4.53
N LEU A 86 -5.37 -10.49 -4.15
CA LEU A 86 -5.27 -9.04 -4.30
C LEU A 86 -4.17 -8.43 -3.41
N ALA A 87 -4.09 -8.82 -2.14
CA ALA A 87 -3.06 -8.35 -1.21
C ALA A 87 -1.65 -8.77 -1.67
N MET A 88 -1.49 -10.02 -2.12
CA MET A 88 -0.23 -10.49 -2.69
C MET A 88 0.12 -9.79 -4.00
N GLY A 89 -0.86 -9.58 -4.89
CA GLY A 89 -0.66 -8.81 -6.11
C GLY A 89 -0.18 -7.39 -5.83
N GLY A 90 -0.82 -6.71 -4.86
CA GLY A 90 -0.39 -5.39 -4.42
C GLY A 90 1.02 -5.39 -3.81
N LEU A 91 1.35 -6.38 -2.98
CA LEU A 91 2.70 -6.51 -2.42
C LEU A 91 3.77 -6.73 -3.50
N MET A 92 3.47 -7.51 -4.54
CA MET A 92 4.37 -7.70 -5.68
C MET A 92 4.56 -6.41 -6.47
N VAL A 93 3.49 -5.65 -6.72
CA VAL A 93 3.57 -4.34 -7.38
C VAL A 93 4.41 -3.37 -6.54
N LEU A 94 4.24 -3.34 -5.22
CA LEU A 94 5.04 -2.51 -4.31
C LEU A 94 6.54 -2.87 -4.39
N LEU A 95 6.87 -4.15 -4.38
CA LEU A 95 8.27 -4.61 -4.49
C LEU A 95 8.87 -4.20 -5.83
N LEU A 96 8.12 -4.35 -6.93
CA LEU A 96 8.56 -3.93 -8.26
C LEU A 96 8.80 -2.42 -8.31
N ASP A 97 7.88 -1.63 -7.77
CA ASP A 97 8.03 -0.18 -7.68
C ASP A 97 9.27 0.19 -6.86
N TYR A 98 9.42 -0.37 -5.65
CA TYR A 98 10.55 -0.06 -4.76
C TYR A 98 11.91 -0.32 -5.41
N PHE A 99 12.11 -1.53 -5.94
CA PHE A 99 13.43 -1.95 -6.44
C PHE A 99 13.74 -1.40 -7.84
N PHE A 100 12.74 -1.29 -8.73
CA PHE A 100 12.99 -0.97 -10.14
C PHE A 100 12.63 0.46 -10.55
N VAL A 101 11.82 1.18 -9.75
CA VAL A 101 11.35 2.52 -10.13
C VAL A 101 11.74 3.55 -9.08
N PHE A 102 11.36 3.34 -7.83
CA PHE A 102 11.63 4.27 -6.75
C PHE A 102 13.11 4.38 -6.41
N SER A 103 13.86 3.27 -6.30
CA SER A 103 15.30 3.37 -5.98
C SER A 103 16.05 4.19 -7.04
N PRO A 104 15.89 3.94 -8.36
CA PRO A 104 16.48 4.83 -9.37
C PRO A 104 15.96 6.27 -9.30
N LEU A 105 14.67 6.47 -9.07
CA LEU A 105 14.07 7.81 -8.96
C LEU A 105 14.64 8.60 -7.78
N ARG A 106 14.85 7.95 -6.63
CA ARG A 106 15.49 8.52 -5.44
C ARG A 106 16.91 8.95 -5.75
N ASP A 107 17.66 8.12 -6.47
CA ASP A 107 19.04 8.43 -6.81
C ASP A 107 19.12 9.62 -7.79
N MET A 108 18.10 9.82 -8.65
CA MET A 108 17.97 11.03 -9.50
C MET A 108 17.65 12.32 -8.72
N LEU A 109 17.21 12.21 -7.47
CA LEU A 109 17.01 13.36 -6.57
C LEU A 109 18.32 13.78 -5.88
N LEU A 110 19.39 12.99 -6.03
CA LEU A 110 20.69 13.24 -5.42
C LEU A 110 21.73 13.68 -6.47
N PRO A 111 22.52 14.74 -6.21
CA PRO A 111 22.48 15.60 -5.03
C PRO A 111 21.24 16.51 -5.03
N ILE A 112 20.74 16.81 -3.83
CA ILE A 112 19.54 17.63 -3.60
C ILE A 112 19.70 19.00 -4.26
N GLY A 113 18.64 19.51 -4.91
CA GLY A 113 18.65 20.81 -5.58
C GLY A 113 19.29 20.81 -6.97
N SER A 114 19.79 19.66 -7.44
CA SER A 114 20.28 19.51 -8.81
C SER A 114 19.13 19.54 -9.84
N PRO A 115 19.37 20.04 -11.06
CA PRO A 115 18.38 19.97 -12.14
C PRO A 115 17.96 18.53 -12.42
N ARG A 116 16.66 18.29 -12.58
CA ARG A 116 16.13 16.94 -12.82
C ARG A 116 16.65 16.36 -14.15
N PRO A 117 17.20 15.14 -14.14
CA PRO A 117 17.71 14.52 -15.36
C PRO A 117 16.59 14.17 -16.34
N GLN A 118 16.96 13.99 -17.62
CA GLN A 118 16.05 13.47 -18.63
C GLN A 118 15.55 12.08 -18.20
N GLY A 119 14.23 11.90 -18.14
CA GLY A 119 13.59 10.66 -17.69
C GLY A 119 12.98 10.72 -16.28
N PHE A 120 13.32 11.72 -15.45
CA PHE A 120 12.75 11.88 -14.09
C PHE A 120 11.21 11.83 -14.10
N ARG A 121 10.57 12.58 -15.01
CA ARG A 121 9.10 12.61 -15.13
C ARG A 121 8.50 11.26 -15.50
N GLY A 122 9.22 10.45 -16.27
CA GLY A 122 8.79 9.11 -16.67
C GLY A 122 8.77 8.17 -15.47
N TYR A 123 9.87 8.12 -14.71
CA TYR A 123 9.96 7.34 -13.48
C TYR A 123 8.95 7.80 -12.43
N HIS A 124 8.78 9.12 -12.26
CA HIS A 124 7.80 9.67 -11.33
C HIS A 124 6.38 9.19 -11.64
N ARG A 125 5.93 9.35 -12.90
CA ARG A 125 4.60 8.89 -13.33
C ARG A 125 4.43 7.38 -13.20
N LEU A 126 5.47 6.61 -13.51
CA LEU A 126 5.42 5.17 -13.37
C LEU A 126 5.24 4.79 -11.89
N SER A 127 5.98 5.42 -10.98
CA SER A 127 5.84 5.17 -9.55
C SER A 127 4.47 5.60 -9.03
N GLU A 128 3.92 6.74 -9.48
CA GLU A 128 2.55 7.14 -9.17
C GLU A 128 1.52 6.08 -9.58
N CYS A 129 1.64 5.55 -10.81
CA CYS A 129 0.76 4.50 -11.32
C CYS A 129 0.88 3.20 -10.51
N LEU A 130 2.10 2.76 -10.18
CA LEU A 130 2.32 1.53 -9.42
C LEU A 130 1.85 1.66 -7.97
N ASN A 131 2.04 2.83 -7.34
CA ASN A 131 1.52 3.11 -6.00
C ASN A 131 0.00 3.18 -5.99
N ALA A 132 -0.62 3.81 -6.99
CA ALA A 132 -2.08 3.82 -7.14
C ALA A 132 -2.64 2.40 -7.35
N LEU A 133 -2.00 1.57 -8.19
CA LEU A 133 -2.38 0.18 -8.39
C LEU A 133 -2.25 -0.63 -7.10
N THR A 134 -1.13 -0.49 -6.39
CA THR A 134 -0.90 -1.13 -5.08
C THR A 134 -1.99 -0.74 -4.08
N PHE A 135 -2.34 0.54 -4.03
CA PHE A 135 -3.40 1.06 -3.18
C PHE A 135 -4.76 0.44 -3.53
N LEU A 136 -5.16 0.46 -4.80
CA LEU A 136 -6.46 -0.06 -5.24
C LEU A 136 -6.60 -1.57 -4.98
N LEU A 137 -5.54 -2.35 -5.24
CA LEU A 137 -5.53 -3.79 -4.97
C LEU A 137 -5.72 -4.08 -3.48
N ASN A 138 -4.96 -3.41 -2.61
CA ASN A 138 -5.04 -3.62 -1.17
C ASN A 138 -6.31 -3.02 -0.55
N LEU A 139 -6.83 -1.92 -1.10
CA LEU A 139 -8.13 -1.37 -0.70
C LEU A 139 -9.26 -2.34 -1.04
N ALA A 140 -9.24 -2.93 -2.24
CA ALA A 140 -10.20 -3.95 -2.63
C ALA A 140 -10.08 -5.20 -1.73
N ALA A 141 -8.86 -5.63 -1.40
CA ALA A 141 -8.63 -6.72 -0.44
C ALA A 141 -9.20 -6.38 0.94
N ALA A 142 -8.88 -5.21 1.49
CA ALA A 142 -9.38 -4.74 2.78
C ALA A 142 -10.91 -4.64 2.78
N ALA A 143 -11.50 -4.10 1.72
CA ALA A 143 -12.95 -4.03 1.55
C ALA A 143 -13.55 -5.44 1.55
N LEU A 144 -13.06 -6.38 0.72
CA LEU A 144 -13.57 -7.75 0.66
C LEU A 144 -13.49 -8.49 2.00
N LEU A 145 -12.43 -8.27 2.77
CA LEU A 145 -12.24 -8.93 4.07
C LEU A 145 -13.15 -8.33 5.15
N ASN A 146 -13.44 -7.03 5.08
CA ASN A 146 -14.28 -6.32 6.05
C ASN A 146 -15.75 -6.25 5.64
N PHE A 147 -16.06 -6.48 4.36
CA PHE A 147 -17.43 -6.57 3.86
C PHE A 147 -18.04 -7.86 4.39
N LYS A 148 -18.78 -7.74 5.51
CA LYS A 148 -19.69 -8.79 5.98
C LYS A 148 -20.68 -9.02 4.83
N ALA A 149 -20.71 -10.23 4.28
CA ALA A 149 -21.85 -10.67 3.49
C ALA A 149 -23.11 -10.41 4.33
N GLY A 150 -23.91 -9.43 3.93
CA GLY A 150 -25.11 -9.00 4.66
C GLY A 150 -26.23 -10.04 4.72
N LEU A 151 -25.99 -11.31 4.41
CA LEU A 151 -27.01 -12.36 4.36
C LEU A 151 -26.43 -13.73 4.75
N ARG A 152 -27.10 -14.39 5.71
CA ARG A 152 -26.92 -15.74 6.30
C ARG A 152 -26.14 -15.84 7.62
N GLU A 153 -26.66 -15.17 8.64
CA GLU A 153 -26.87 -15.78 9.98
C GLU A 153 -28.35 -16.19 10.17
N HIS A 154 -29.00 -16.70 9.13
CA HIS A 154 -30.27 -17.41 9.24
C HIS A 154 -30.12 -18.76 8.52
N HIS A 155 -30.47 -19.84 9.23
CA HIS A 155 -30.31 -21.27 8.91
C HIS A 155 -28.97 -21.92 9.28
N THR A 156 -28.69 -21.98 10.58
CA THR A 156 -28.23 -23.22 11.24
C THR A 156 -28.84 -23.25 12.64
N LEU A 157 -30.17 -23.38 12.69
CA LEU A 157 -30.91 -23.88 13.84
C LEU A 157 -32.09 -24.66 13.27
N GLU A 158 -31.79 -25.81 12.65
CA GLU A 158 -32.59 -27.04 12.67
C GLU A 158 -31.61 -28.21 12.56
#